data_AF-A0A0G1T3L0-F1
#
_entry.id   AF-A0A0G1T3L0-F1
#
_cell.length_a   1.000
_cell.length_b   1.000
_cell.length_c   1.000
_cell.angle_alpha   90.00
_cell.angle_beta   90.00
_cell.angle_gamma   90.00
#
_symmetry.space_group_name_H-M   'P 1'
#
loop_
_entity.id
_entity.type
_entity.pdbx_description
1 polymer ?
#
loop_
_entity_poly.entity_id
_entity_poly.type
_entity_poly.pdbx_seq_one_letter_code
_entity_poly.pdbx_strand_id
1 'polypeptide(L)'
;MSAQEHRRLKTLASFHGVTMKEFLLSNTLLQEKPRSRNGHRDGTAYLLKSSANKRRLLTSVHRTAKRSKSFNSLKELKHALGI
;
A
#
# COMPACT_ATOMS: atom_id res chain seq x y z
N MET A 1 23.26 18.84 -2.67
CA MET A 1 23.89 17.51 -2.61
C MET A 1 25.28 17.69 -2.04
N SER A 2 25.56 17.10 -0.88
CA SER A 2 26.90 17.13 -0.30
C SER A 2 27.83 16.16 -1.04
N ALA A 3 29.14 16.40 -0.99
CA ALA A 3 30.13 15.50 -1.60
C ALA A 3 30.04 14.06 -1.06
N GLN A 4 29.60 13.91 0.20
CA GLN A 4 29.41 12.62 0.84
C GLN A 4 28.19 11.86 0.29
N GLU A 5 27.09 12.55 0.03
CA GLU A 5 25.90 11.96 -0.62
C GLU A 5 26.20 11.45 -2.02
N HIS A 6 26.97 12.22 -2.80
CA HIS A 6 27.36 11.84 -4.15
C HIS A 6 28.23 10.57 -4.16
N ARG A 7 29.17 10.43 -3.22
CA ARG A 7 29.97 9.21 -3.04
C ARG A 7 29.11 8.00 -2.69
N ARG A 8 28.16 8.17 -1.74
CA ARG A 8 27.23 7.11 -1.35
C ARG A 8 26.38 6.61 -2.52
N LEU A 9 25.82 7.53 -3.31
CA LEU A 9 25.01 7.19 -4.48
C LEU A 9 25.81 6.44 -5.55
N LYS A 10 27.06 6.86 -5.77
CA LYS A 10 27.96 6.17 -6.71
C LYS A 10 28.27 4.73 -6.27
N THR A 11 28.51 4.52 -4.98
CA THR A 11 28.73 3.18 -4.43
C THR A 11 27.49 2.30 -4.57
N LEU A 12 26.30 2.85 -4.27
CA LEU A 12 25.04 2.13 -4.44
C LEU A 12 24.80 1.73 -5.90
N ALA A 13 24.99 2.66 -6.84
CA ALA A 13 24.87 2.37 -8.27
C ALA A 13 25.82 1.24 -8.71
N SER A 14 27.07 1.27 -8.22
CA SER A 14 28.07 0.24 -8.48
C SER A 14 27.66 -1.14 -7.95
N PHE A 15 27.05 -1.22 -6.77
CA PHE A 15 26.54 -2.50 -6.24
C PHE A 15 25.41 -3.09 -7.08
N HIS A 16 24.62 -2.24 -7.73
CA HIS A 16 23.55 -2.66 -8.62
C HIS A 16 24.03 -2.91 -10.06
N GLY A 17 25.34 -2.78 -10.33
CA GLY A 17 25.90 -2.98 -11.67
C GLY A 17 25.42 -1.97 -12.72
N VAL A 18 24.87 -0.84 -12.28
CA VAL A 18 24.30 0.19 -13.15
C VAL A 18 25.05 1.51 -12.99
N THR A 19 24.95 2.37 -13.99
CA THR A 19 25.52 3.72 -13.90
C THR A 19 24.72 4.55 -12.89
N MET A 20 25.36 5.57 -12.30
CA MET A 20 24.69 6.47 -11.36
C MET A 20 23.46 7.17 -12.00
N LYS A 21 23.50 7.44 -13.31
CA LYS A 21 22.37 8.00 -14.05
C LYS A 21 21.19 7.02 -14.12
N GLU A 22 21.45 5.77 -14.47
CA GLU A 22 20.43 4.70 -14.48
C GLU A 22 19.90 4.39 -13.09
N PHE A 23 20.76 4.43 -12.07
CA PHE A 23 20.38 4.28 -10.67
C PHE A 23 19.48 5.43 -10.22
N LEU A 24 19.78 6.66 -10.60
CA LEU A 24 18.91 7.80 -10.30
C LEU A 24 17.59 7.68 -11.06
N LEU A 25 17.60 7.45 -12.37
CA LEU A 25 16.39 7.31 -13.18
C LEU A 25 15.47 6.18 -12.67
N SER A 26 16.02 5.02 -12.34
CA SER A 26 15.24 3.93 -11.76
C SER A 26 14.69 4.26 -10.37
N ASN A 27 15.36 5.08 -9.58
CA ASN A 27 14.87 5.47 -8.26
C ASN A 27 14.00 6.74 -8.28
N THR A 28 14.11 7.62 -9.28
CA THR A 28 13.35 8.88 -9.38
C THR A 28 12.16 8.78 -10.32
N LEU A 29 12.25 8.04 -11.43
CA LEU A 29 11.10 7.80 -12.31
C LEU A 29 10.16 6.72 -11.76
N LEU A 30 10.66 5.80 -10.92
CA LEU A 30 9.79 4.89 -10.16
C LEU A 30 9.23 5.55 -8.88
N GLN A 31 9.61 6.79 -8.55
CA GLN A 31 9.06 7.53 -7.39
C GLN A 31 7.67 8.11 -7.65
N GLU A 32 7.20 8.19 -8.90
CA GLU A 32 5.77 8.45 -9.16
C GLU A 32 4.88 7.24 -8.84
N LYS A 33 5.47 6.08 -8.59
CA LYS A 33 4.78 5.04 -7.83
C LYS A 33 5.23 5.14 -6.38
N PRO A 34 4.36 5.48 -5.43
CA PRO A 34 4.70 5.34 -4.03
C PRO A 34 4.96 3.86 -3.76
N ARG A 35 6.24 3.47 -3.76
CA ARG A 35 6.72 2.25 -3.10
C ARG A 35 6.63 2.51 -1.60
N SER A 36 5.39 2.57 -1.11
CA SER A 36 5.16 2.42 0.31
C SER A 36 5.66 1.03 0.69
N ARG A 37 6.61 0.98 1.62
CA ARG A 37 6.96 -0.26 2.33
C ARG A 37 5.74 -0.88 3.05
N ASN A 38 4.64 -0.12 3.15
CA ASN A 38 3.28 -0.57 3.42
C ASN A 38 2.39 -0.23 2.22
N GLY A 39 2.58 -0.94 1.10
CA GLY A 39 1.91 -0.66 -0.17
C GLY A 39 0.43 -0.31 0.07
N HIS A 40 0.04 0.94 -0.17
CA HIS A 40 -1.35 1.30 -0.38
C HIS A 40 -1.78 0.60 -1.66
N ARG A 41 -2.01 -0.71 -1.56
CA ARG A 41 -2.85 -1.43 -2.50
C ARG A 41 -4.18 -0.73 -2.36
N ASP A 42 -4.64 -0.11 -3.43
CA ASP A 42 -5.99 0.38 -3.53
C ASP A 42 -6.91 -0.69 -2.93
N GLY A 43 -7.53 -0.37 -1.79
CA GLY A 43 -8.29 -1.31 -0.98
C GLY A 43 -9.43 -1.90 -1.80
N THR A 44 -9.98 -1.10 -2.71
CA THR A 44 -11.00 -1.51 -3.68
C THR A 44 -10.42 -2.53 -4.65
N ALA A 45 -9.27 -2.24 -5.28
CA ALA A 45 -8.59 -3.19 -6.15
C ALA A 45 -8.21 -4.49 -5.42
N TYR A 46 -7.84 -4.43 -4.15
CA TYR A 46 -7.56 -5.62 -3.33
C TYR A 46 -8.83 -6.45 -3.06
N LEU A 47 -9.93 -5.81 -2.68
CA LEU A 47 -11.20 -6.50 -2.43
C LEU A 47 -11.81 -7.08 -3.71
N LEU A 48 -11.62 -6.43 -4.86
CA LEU A 48 -12.13 -6.89 -6.15
C LEU A 48 -11.34 -8.07 -6.74
N LYS A 49 -10.12 -8.35 -6.27
CA LYS A 49 -9.31 -9.50 -6.74
C LYS A 49 -9.90 -10.86 -6.40
N SER A 50 -10.68 -10.97 -5.31
CA SER A 50 -11.34 -12.22 -4.93
C SER A 50 -12.82 -12.14 -5.25
N SER A 51 -13.36 -13.15 -5.94
CA SER A 51 -14.79 -13.24 -6.28
C SER A 51 -15.69 -13.17 -5.05
N ALA A 52 -15.25 -13.80 -3.94
CA ALA A 52 -15.95 -13.77 -2.67
C ALA A 52 -15.98 -12.37 -2.04
N ASN A 53 -14.85 -11.67 -2.07
CA ASN A 53 -14.74 -10.31 -1.53
C ASN A 53 -15.49 -9.29 -2.40
N LYS A 54 -15.39 -9.42 -3.73
CA LYS A 54 -16.19 -8.63 -4.69
C LYS A 54 -17.67 -8.75 -4.41
N ARG A 55 -18.18 -9.98 -4.24
CA ARG A 55 -19.59 -10.22 -3.90
C ARG A 55 -19.96 -9.56 -2.58
N ARG A 56 -19.16 -9.72 -1.52
CA ARG A 56 -19.40 -9.09 -0.21
C ARG A 56 -19.43 -7.56 -0.30
N LEU A 57 -18.50 -6.96 -1.03
CA LEU A 57 -18.43 -5.52 -1.24
C LEU A 57 -19.69 -5.01 -1.95
N LEU A 58 -20.07 -5.62 -3.07
CA LEU A 58 -21.28 -5.25 -3.80
C LEU A 58 -22.54 -5.43 -2.95
N THR A 59 -22.66 -6.54 -2.22
CA THR A 59 -23.78 -6.74 -1.29
C THR A 59 -23.81 -5.68 -0.20
N SER A 60 -22.66 -5.23 0.32
CA SER A 60 -22.61 -4.18 1.34
C SER A 60 -23.05 -2.82 0.82
N VAL A 61 -22.71 -2.47 -0.43
CA VAL A 61 -23.13 -1.21 -1.08
C VAL A 61 -24.63 -1.17 -1.30
N HIS A 62 -25.25 -2.28 -1.67
CA HIS A 62 -26.70 -2.36 -1.91
C HIS A 62 -27.53 -2.55 -0.63
N ARG A 63 -26.89 -2.79 0.53
CA ARG A 63 -27.61 -3.01 1.79
C ARG A 63 -27.92 -1.68 2.45
N THR A 64 -29.20 -1.36 2.62
CA THR A 64 -29.62 -0.19 3.40
C THR A 64 -29.16 -0.34 4.86
N ALA A 65 -28.58 0.72 5.41
CA ALA A 65 -27.87 0.78 6.70
C ALA A 65 -28.71 0.40 7.94
N LYS A 66 -30.00 0.04 7.79
CA LYS A 66 -30.88 -0.39 8.88
C LYS A 66 -30.35 -1.58 9.71
N ARG A 67 -29.36 -2.33 9.21
CA ARG A 67 -28.74 -3.46 9.93
C ARG A 67 -27.22 -3.33 10.14
N SER A 68 -26.61 -2.19 9.83
CA SER A 68 -25.19 -1.97 10.16
C SER A 68 -25.06 -1.61 11.63
N LYS A 69 -24.39 -2.47 12.41
CA LYS A 69 -23.97 -2.12 13.78
C LYS A 69 -22.69 -1.29 13.70
N SER A 70 -22.74 -0.08 14.22
CA SER A 70 -21.53 0.71 14.49
C SER A 70 -20.93 0.25 15.81
N PHE A 71 -19.60 0.25 15.89
CA PHE A 71 -18.87 -0.03 17.13
C PHE A 71 -18.14 1.24 17.56
N ASN A 72 -18.24 1.59 18.83
CA ASN A 72 -17.63 2.80 19.39
C ASN A 72 -16.20 2.55 19.87
N SER A 73 -15.79 1.28 19.99
CA SER A 73 -14.46 0.90 20.44
C SER A 73 -13.97 -0.39 19.79
N LEU A 74 -12.64 -0.48 19.64
CA LEU A 74 -11.96 -1.71 19.25
C LEU A 74 -12.28 -2.88 20.19
N LYS A 75 -12.49 -2.61 21.49
CA LYS A 75 -12.86 -3.62 22.48
C LYS A 75 -14.25 -4.20 22.19
N GLU A 76 -15.18 -3.34 21.80
CA GLU A 76 -16.56 -3.71 21.46
C GLU A 76 -16.61 -4.54 20.18
N LEU A 77 -15.84 -4.11 19.16
CA LEU A 77 -15.69 -4.85 17.91
C LEU A 77 -15.15 -6.26 18.15
N LYS A 78 -14.08 -6.38 18.94
CA LYS A 78 -13.47 -7.67 19.30
C LYS A 78 -14.45 -8.60 20.00
N HIS A 79 -15.14 -8.08 21.02
CA HIS A 79 -16.18 -8.81 21.74
C HIS A 79 -17.31 -9.30 20.81
N ALA A 80 -17.80 -8.45 19.91
CA ALA A 80 -18.84 -8.83 18.96
C ALA A 80 -18.38 -9.86 17.90
N LEU A 81 -17.08 -9.89 17.61
CA LEU A 81 -16.44 -10.86 16.71
C LEU A 81 -16.01 -12.15 17.43
N GLY A 82 -16.10 -12.21 18.77
CA GLY A 82 -15.67 -13.37 19.57
C GLY A 82 -14.16 -13.60 19.58
N ILE A 83 -13.37 -12.54 19.35
CA ILE A 83 -11.89 -12.55 19.31
C ILE A 83 -11.28 -11.60 20.34
#